data_AF-A0A063Z8H8-F1
#
_entry.id   AF-A0A063Z8H8-F1
#
_cell.length_a   1.000
_cell.length_b   1.000
_cell.length_c   1.000
_cell.angle_alpha   90.00
_cell.angle_beta   90.00
_cell.angle_gamma   90.00
#
_symmetry.space_group_name_H-M   'P 1'
#
loop_
_entity.id
_entity.type
_entity.pdbx_description
1 polymer ?
#
loop_
_entity_poly.entity_id
_entity_poly.type
_entity_poly.pdbx_seq_one_letter_code
_entity_poly.pdbx_strand_id
1 'polypeptide(L)'
;MQMKNYFNSIGLETDFIDPRKLVDYEKYTDNDDIVADAVRAHLHLGLPIIAGLELINSGVPVGYHAAVITGYKHKNGILTELYAHDDTIGPYCYVKPNSTGKLHSWVNEWLNSGFEEVQVQRLLIPIYPKIRLSFSRIYDLYLRYKHTSEVQIKSGNLAKETKVELFLTDIKAYKKFLSGMSFSTTFKDKTVVDKVTTLCKPFPRFIWVFRFQCYGTPHYDYIFDGTSVYPDQVADITYNYNNGNDSLTTVVT
;
A
#
# COMPACT_ATOMS: atom_id res chain seq x y z
N MET A 1 16.39 -12.27 12.31
CA MET A 1 16.61 -11.45 13.53
C MET A 1 17.83 -10.54 13.38
N GLN A 2 18.92 -10.99 12.74
CA GLN A 2 20.12 -10.18 12.50
C GLN A 2 19.85 -8.85 11.78
N MET A 3 19.11 -8.86 10.66
CA MET A 3 18.76 -7.62 9.93
C MET A 3 17.99 -6.60 10.79
N LYS A 4 17.04 -7.08 11.61
CA LYS A 4 16.30 -6.24 12.57
C LYS A 4 17.25 -5.53 13.53
N ASN A 5 18.17 -6.30 14.12
CA ASN A 5 19.09 -5.79 15.11
C ASN A 5 20.02 -4.73 14.51
N TYR A 6 20.43 -4.91 13.25
CA TYR A 6 21.21 -3.91 12.54
C TYR A 6 20.42 -2.61 12.31
N PHE A 7 19.18 -2.67 11.83
CA PHE A 7 18.34 -1.47 11.67
C PHE A 7 18.13 -0.75 13.00
N ASN A 8 17.84 -1.50 14.06
CA ASN A 8 17.72 -0.96 15.40
C ASN A 8 19.03 -0.28 15.86
N SER A 9 20.20 -0.86 15.55
CA SER A 9 21.49 -0.27 15.95
C SER A 9 21.79 1.06 15.27
N ILE A 10 21.20 1.33 14.11
CA ILE A 10 21.32 2.62 13.40
C ILE A 10 20.12 3.56 13.64
N GLY A 11 19.27 3.24 14.62
CA GLY A 11 18.15 4.09 15.05
C GLY A 11 16.90 4.00 14.16
N LEU A 12 16.79 2.96 13.33
CA LEU A 12 15.57 2.65 12.57
C LEU A 12 14.76 1.59 13.30
N GLU A 13 13.44 1.67 13.17
CA GLU A 13 12.56 0.56 13.50
C GLU A 13 12.29 -0.29 12.24
N THR A 14 11.57 -1.39 12.39
CA THR A 14 11.26 -2.29 11.27
C THR A 14 9.80 -2.71 11.33
N ASP A 15 9.08 -2.53 10.24
CA ASP A 15 7.80 -3.21 10.02
C ASP A 15 8.04 -4.58 9.38
N PHE A 16 7.32 -5.59 9.88
CA PHE A 16 7.40 -6.96 9.39
C PHE A 16 6.04 -7.39 8.87
N ILE A 17 5.99 -7.68 7.59
CA ILE A 17 4.80 -8.19 6.93
C ILE A 17 5.09 -9.65 6.59
N ASP A 18 4.26 -10.54 7.10
CA ASP A 18 4.30 -11.97 6.81
C ASP A 18 3.06 -12.28 5.96
N PRO A 19 3.19 -12.35 4.62
CA PRO A 19 2.06 -12.62 3.74
C PRO A 19 1.29 -13.87 4.15
N ARG A 20 1.97 -14.91 4.64
CA ARG A 20 1.34 -16.20 5.03
C ARG A 20 0.41 -16.03 6.22
N LYS A 21 0.76 -15.19 7.20
CA LYS A 21 -0.07 -14.94 8.39
C LYS A 21 -1.24 -14.01 8.14
N LEU A 22 -1.16 -13.21 7.09
CA LEU A 22 -2.14 -12.16 6.79
C LEU A 22 -3.21 -12.64 5.79
N VAL A 23 -2.97 -13.75 5.09
CA VAL A 23 -4.02 -14.51 4.40
C VAL A 23 -5.07 -15.06 5.37
N ASP A 24 -4.72 -15.25 6.66
CA ASP A 24 -5.65 -15.67 7.70
C ASP A 24 -6.55 -14.54 8.24
N TYR A 25 -6.43 -13.31 7.72
CA TYR A 25 -7.42 -12.29 8.03
C TYR A 25 -8.78 -12.72 7.47
N GLU A 26 -9.80 -12.70 8.33
CA GLU A 26 -11.19 -13.05 7.97
C GLU A 26 -11.68 -12.31 6.70
N LYS A 27 -11.10 -11.14 6.44
CA LYS A 27 -11.42 -10.29 5.30
C LYS A 27 -10.40 -10.37 4.16
N TYR A 28 -9.53 -11.36 4.11
CA TYR A 28 -8.63 -11.56 2.98
C TYR A 28 -9.33 -12.46 1.95
N THR A 29 -9.27 -12.08 0.68
CA THR A 29 -9.89 -12.84 -0.42
C THR A 29 -8.85 -13.22 -1.47
N ASP A 30 -9.24 -14.12 -2.39
CA ASP A 30 -8.38 -14.51 -3.50
C ASP A 30 -8.01 -13.35 -4.44
N ASN A 31 -8.74 -12.24 -4.41
CA ASN A 31 -8.43 -11.05 -5.20
C ASN A 31 -7.42 -10.11 -4.53
N ASP A 32 -7.04 -10.38 -3.28
CA ASP A 32 -6.08 -9.57 -2.55
C ASP A 32 -4.64 -10.02 -2.84
N ASP A 33 -3.76 -9.03 -2.90
CA ASP A 33 -2.32 -9.20 -3.05
C ASP A 33 -1.60 -8.28 -2.07
N ILE A 34 -1.33 -8.83 -0.90
CA ILE A 34 -0.67 -8.09 0.17
C ILE A 34 0.73 -7.61 -0.19
N VAL A 35 1.45 -8.36 -1.04
CA VAL A 35 2.78 -7.94 -1.48
C VAL A 35 2.66 -6.71 -2.36
N ALA A 36 1.74 -6.71 -3.32
CA ALA A 36 1.48 -5.54 -4.15
C ALA A 36 1.04 -4.33 -3.32
N ASP A 37 0.13 -4.52 -2.37
CA ASP A 37 -0.39 -3.44 -1.52
C ASP A 37 0.69 -2.89 -0.59
N ALA A 38 1.50 -3.75 0.03
CA ALA A 38 2.62 -3.34 0.88
C ALA A 38 3.70 -2.59 0.08
N VAL A 39 4.01 -3.05 -1.13
CA VAL A 39 4.97 -2.40 -2.02
C VAL A 39 4.51 -1.00 -2.40
N ARG A 40 3.27 -0.88 -2.90
CA ARG A 40 2.67 0.42 -3.23
C ARG A 40 2.67 1.34 -2.01
N ALA A 41 2.33 0.78 -0.84
CA ALA A 41 2.15 1.54 0.37
C ALA A 41 3.42 2.26 0.85
N HIS A 42 4.54 1.55 0.89
CA HIS A 42 5.77 2.06 1.51
C HIS A 42 6.68 2.78 0.52
N LEU A 43 6.73 2.36 -0.76
CA LEU A 43 7.56 3.02 -1.76
C LEU A 43 7.07 4.44 -2.08
N HIS A 44 5.79 4.75 -1.83
CA HIS A 44 5.29 6.12 -1.96
C HIS A 44 6.01 7.11 -1.04
N LEU A 45 6.42 6.67 0.17
CA LEU A 45 7.25 7.45 1.09
C LEU A 45 8.76 7.31 0.79
N GLY A 46 9.15 6.50 -0.20
CA GLY A 46 10.54 6.20 -0.52
C GLY A 46 11.22 5.26 0.47
N LEU A 47 10.45 4.45 1.21
CA LEU A 47 11.01 3.47 2.13
C LEU A 47 11.43 2.20 1.34
N PRO A 48 12.69 1.74 1.46
CA PRO A 48 13.12 0.51 0.79
C PRO A 48 12.38 -0.69 1.40
N ILE A 49 12.17 -1.73 0.59
CA ILE A 49 11.48 -2.95 1.04
C ILE A 49 12.40 -4.13 0.78
N ILE A 50 12.72 -4.90 1.81
CA ILE A 50 13.52 -6.12 1.69
C ILE A 50 12.55 -7.30 1.65
N ALA A 51 12.49 -8.01 0.53
CA ALA A 51 11.77 -9.25 0.39
C ALA A 51 12.64 -10.42 0.84
N GLY A 52 12.18 -11.15 1.85
CA GLY A 52 12.70 -12.47 2.18
C GLY A 52 12.04 -13.50 1.27
N LEU A 53 12.85 -14.16 0.45
CA LEU A 53 12.44 -15.12 -0.55
C LEU A 53 12.70 -16.55 -0.05
N GLU A 54 11.77 -17.44 -0.35
CA GLU A 54 11.92 -18.89 -0.20
C GLU A 54 12.02 -19.51 -1.60
N LEU A 55 13.12 -20.21 -1.85
CA LEU A 55 13.39 -20.89 -3.12
C LEU A 55 12.97 -22.35 -2.98
N ILE A 56 12.10 -22.83 -3.88
CA ILE A 56 11.40 -24.10 -3.74
C ILE A 56 11.69 -24.99 -4.95
N ASN A 57 11.94 -26.28 -4.68
CA ASN A 57 12.03 -27.34 -5.68
C ASN A 57 11.24 -28.57 -5.22
N SER A 58 10.46 -29.14 -6.12
CA SER A 58 9.59 -30.30 -5.86
C SER A 58 8.70 -30.09 -4.63
N GLY A 59 8.21 -28.86 -4.45
CA GLY A 59 7.36 -28.46 -3.32
C GLY A 59 8.08 -28.31 -1.97
N VAL A 60 9.42 -28.40 -1.92
CA VAL A 60 10.21 -28.28 -0.68
C VAL A 60 11.10 -27.04 -0.73
N PRO A 61 11.16 -26.24 0.35
CA PRO A 61 12.13 -25.16 0.47
C PRO A 61 13.56 -25.70 0.41
N VAL A 62 14.32 -25.29 -0.59
CA VAL A 62 15.74 -25.68 -0.79
C VAL A 62 16.71 -24.55 -0.44
N GLY A 63 16.22 -23.32 -0.32
CA GLY A 63 17.04 -22.16 0.03
C GLY A 63 16.21 -20.95 0.42
N TYR A 64 16.90 -19.96 0.99
CA TYR A 64 16.34 -18.65 1.30
C TYR A 64 17.23 -17.57 0.74
N HIS A 65 16.63 -16.47 0.30
CA HIS A 65 17.35 -15.32 -0.23
C HIS A 65 16.71 -14.00 0.24
N ALA A 66 17.43 -12.90 0.05
CA ALA A 66 16.88 -11.56 0.27
C ALA A 66 17.13 -10.68 -0.95
N ALA A 67 16.10 -9.97 -1.38
CA ALA A 67 16.19 -8.99 -2.46
C ALA A 67 15.55 -7.66 -2.04
N VAL A 68 16.08 -6.54 -2.51
CA VAL A 68 15.53 -5.21 -2.20
C VAL A 68 14.61 -4.78 -3.31
N ILE A 69 13.30 -4.65 -3.05
CA ILE A 69 12.35 -4.05 -3.99
C ILE A 69 12.55 -2.54 -3.98
N THR A 70 12.91 -1.98 -5.14
CA THR A 70 13.23 -0.56 -5.32
C THR A 70 12.20 0.20 -6.13
N GLY A 71 11.28 -0.50 -6.80
CA GLY A 71 10.27 0.12 -7.64
C GLY A 71 9.22 -0.85 -8.13
N TYR A 72 8.23 -0.33 -8.83
CA TYR A 72 7.20 -1.12 -9.49
C TYR A 72 6.68 -0.41 -10.74
N LYS A 73 6.05 -1.19 -11.61
CA LYS A 73 5.24 -0.71 -12.72
C LYS A 73 3.79 -1.06 -12.47
N HIS A 74 2.88 -0.17 -12.85
CA HIS A 74 1.45 -0.42 -12.73
C HIS A 74 0.71 -0.03 -14.01
N LYS A 75 -0.44 -0.67 -14.25
CA LYS A 75 -1.36 -0.37 -15.35
C LYS A 75 -2.77 -0.23 -14.81
N ASN A 76 -3.32 0.99 -14.90
CA ASN A 76 -4.42 1.43 -14.03
C ASN A 76 -3.97 1.15 -12.56
N GLY A 77 -4.73 1.16 -11.48
CA GLY A 77 -4.14 0.89 -10.13
C GLY A 77 -3.45 -0.48 -9.88
N ILE A 78 -3.24 -1.37 -10.86
CA ILE A 78 -2.75 -2.75 -10.66
C ILE A 78 -1.26 -2.84 -10.93
N LEU A 79 -0.49 -3.37 -9.98
CA LEU A 79 0.95 -3.63 -10.16
C LEU A 79 1.15 -4.78 -11.15
N THR A 80 1.97 -4.55 -12.16
CA THR A 80 2.25 -5.53 -13.22
C THR A 80 3.67 -6.06 -13.14
N GLU A 81 4.60 -5.30 -12.56
CA GLU A 81 6.01 -5.66 -12.44
C GLU A 81 6.59 -5.05 -11.16
N LEU A 82 7.53 -5.74 -10.51
CA LEU A 82 8.42 -5.16 -9.51
C LEU A 82 9.82 -5.03 -10.08
N TYR A 83 10.54 -4.01 -9.62
CA TYR A 83 11.97 -3.83 -9.85
C TYR A 83 12.69 -4.08 -8.54
N ALA A 84 13.63 -5.04 -8.55
CA ALA A 84 14.40 -5.38 -7.37
C ALA A 84 15.91 -5.34 -7.64
N HIS A 85 16.67 -5.17 -6.57
CA HIS A 85 18.10 -5.43 -6.52
C HIS A 85 18.30 -6.78 -5.83
N ASP A 86 18.85 -7.73 -6.56
CA ASP A 86 19.13 -9.07 -6.07
C ASP A 86 20.63 -9.33 -6.27
N ASP A 87 21.36 -9.59 -5.19
CA ASP A 87 22.82 -9.73 -5.25
C ASP A 87 23.29 -10.94 -6.07
N THR A 88 22.41 -11.91 -6.37
CA THR A 88 22.73 -13.08 -7.20
C THR A 88 22.39 -12.84 -8.67
N ILE A 89 21.25 -12.19 -8.95
CA ILE A 89 20.79 -11.95 -10.33
C ILE A 89 21.40 -10.66 -10.90
N GLY A 90 21.39 -9.59 -10.10
CA GLY A 90 21.87 -8.27 -10.46
C GLY A 90 20.91 -7.13 -10.07
N PRO A 91 21.34 -5.88 -10.30
CA PRO A 91 20.50 -4.71 -10.10
C PRO A 91 19.35 -4.65 -11.12
N TYR A 92 18.21 -4.10 -10.70
CA TYR A 92 17.03 -3.89 -11.55
C TYR A 92 16.45 -5.17 -12.16
N CYS A 93 16.54 -6.30 -11.46
CA CYS A 93 15.85 -7.52 -11.87
C CYS A 93 14.34 -7.30 -11.88
N TYR A 94 13.69 -7.87 -12.90
CA TYR A 94 12.26 -7.68 -13.14
C TYR A 94 11.50 -8.88 -12.58
N VAL A 95 10.51 -8.61 -11.75
CA VAL A 95 9.63 -9.64 -11.21
C VAL A 95 8.25 -9.45 -11.79
N LYS A 96 7.71 -10.51 -12.38
CA LYS A 96 6.32 -10.56 -12.82
C LYS A 96 5.48 -11.34 -11.81
N PRO A 97 4.17 -11.02 -11.72
CA PRO A 97 3.24 -11.85 -10.97
C PRO A 97 3.17 -13.25 -11.57
N ASN A 98 2.79 -14.22 -10.73
CA ASN A 98 2.54 -15.59 -11.15
C ASN A 98 1.28 -15.71 -12.05
N SER A 99 0.93 -16.95 -12.41
CA SER A 99 -0.25 -17.25 -13.23
C SER A 99 -1.59 -16.81 -12.61
N THR A 100 -1.64 -16.62 -11.27
CA THR A 100 -2.82 -16.09 -10.58
C THR A 100 -2.82 -14.57 -10.48
N GLY A 101 -1.82 -13.89 -11.06
CA GLY A 101 -1.70 -12.44 -11.06
C GLY A 101 -1.16 -11.86 -9.75
N LYS A 102 -0.60 -12.69 -8.85
CA LYS A 102 -0.13 -12.26 -7.53
C LYS A 102 1.40 -12.17 -7.46
N LEU A 103 1.89 -11.16 -6.74
CA LEU A 103 3.31 -10.91 -6.47
C LEU A 103 3.84 -11.63 -5.22
N HIS A 104 3.00 -12.41 -4.54
CA HIS A 104 3.45 -13.34 -3.50
C HIS A 104 4.39 -14.44 -4.03
N SER A 105 4.31 -14.74 -5.33
CA SER A 105 5.13 -15.74 -6.02
C SER A 105 5.78 -15.03 -7.21
N TRP A 106 7.10 -15.07 -7.25
CA TRP A 106 7.93 -14.28 -8.16
C TRP A 106 8.23 -15.08 -9.43
N VAL A 107 7.86 -14.51 -10.57
CA VAL A 107 8.28 -15.02 -11.88
C VAL A 107 9.45 -14.16 -12.36
N ASN A 108 10.67 -14.68 -12.20
CA ASN A 108 11.92 -14.02 -12.59
C ASN A 108 13.04 -15.04 -12.90
N GLU A 109 14.29 -14.55 -13.01
CA GLU A 109 15.47 -15.32 -13.43
C GLU A 109 15.86 -16.47 -12.49
N TRP A 110 15.37 -16.49 -11.24
CA TRP A 110 15.54 -17.65 -10.36
C TRP A 110 14.92 -18.91 -10.97
N LEU A 111 13.80 -18.80 -11.70
CA LEU A 111 13.18 -19.95 -12.36
C LEU A 111 14.09 -20.54 -13.45
N ASN A 112 14.85 -19.69 -14.14
CA ASN A 112 15.83 -20.13 -15.13
C ASN A 112 17.07 -20.78 -14.48
N SER A 113 17.27 -20.55 -13.18
CA SER A 113 18.40 -21.07 -12.39
C SER A 113 18.11 -22.45 -11.79
N GLY A 114 16.99 -23.09 -12.18
CA GLY A 114 16.63 -24.44 -11.75
C GLY A 114 15.77 -24.50 -10.48
N PHE A 115 15.16 -23.37 -10.08
CA PHE A 115 14.12 -23.35 -9.06
C PHE A 115 12.73 -23.45 -9.70
N GLU A 116 11.85 -24.27 -9.13
CA GLU A 116 10.48 -24.41 -9.63
C GLU A 116 9.59 -23.24 -9.18
N GLU A 117 9.84 -22.70 -7.98
CA GLU A 117 9.06 -21.58 -7.44
C GLU A 117 9.92 -20.67 -6.55
N VAL A 118 9.59 -19.38 -6.55
CA VAL A 118 10.13 -18.38 -5.62
C VAL A 118 8.97 -17.68 -4.90
N GLN A 119 8.89 -17.84 -3.58
CA GLN A 119 7.82 -17.23 -2.78
C GLN A 119 8.35 -16.10 -1.89
N VAL A 120 7.55 -15.03 -1.76
CA VAL A 120 7.77 -13.99 -0.76
C VAL A 120 7.29 -14.49 0.59
N GLN A 121 8.25 -14.84 1.45
CA GLN A 121 7.96 -15.31 2.79
C GLN A 121 7.71 -14.16 3.76
N ARG A 122 8.46 -13.06 3.62
CA ARG A 122 8.34 -11.86 4.46
C ARG A 122 8.72 -10.60 3.69
N LEU A 123 8.14 -9.47 4.07
CA LEU A 123 8.66 -8.15 3.74
C LEU A 123 9.16 -7.49 5.02
N LEU A 124 10.36 -6.92 4.94
CA LEU A 124 10.98 -6.13 6.00
C LEU A 124 11.14 -4.70 5.49
N ILE A 125 10.49 -3.76 6.18
CA ILE A 125 10.55 -2.34 5.84
C ILE A 125 11.23 -1.61 6.99
N PRO A 126 12.45 -1.06 6.81
CA PRO A 126 13.01 -0.14 7.79
C PRO A 126 12.20 1.16 7.80
N ILE A 127 11.69 1.51 8.97
CA ILE A 127 10.83 2.67 9.17
C ILE A 127 11.45 3.65 10.16
N TYR A 128 11.13 4.92 9.98
CA TYR A 128 11.51 5.94 10.94
C TYR A 128 10.71 5.76 12.25
N PRO A 129 11.32 5.81 13.45
CA PRO A 129 10.64 5.50 14.73
C PRO A 129 9.43 6.38 15.10
N LYS A 130 9.17 7.46 14.34
CA LYS A 130 7.94 8.26 14.52
C LYS A 130 6.75 7.72 13.72
N ILE A 131 6.95 6.76 12.83
CA ILE A 131 5.89 6.00 12.16
C ILE A 131 5.56 4.84 13.08
N ARG A 132 4.43 4.91 13.77
CA ARG A 132 4.04 3.94 14.82
C ARG A 132 2.86 3.05 14.42
N LEU A 133 2.07 3.48 13.44
CA LEU A 133 0.96 2.69 12.93
C LEU A 133 1.51 1.71 11.88
N SER A 134 1.63 0.44 12.25
CA SER A 134 2.15 -0.60 11.34
C SER A 134 1.19 -0.90 10.20
N PHE A 135 1.76 -1.38 9.09
CA PHE A 135 1.01 -1.79 7.90
C PHE A 135 -0.06 -2.82 8.24
N SER A 136 0.26 -3.88 8.98
CA SER A 136 -0.71 -4.94 9.29
C SER A 136 -1.97 -4.41 10.01
N ARG A 137 -1.82 -3.39 10.87
CA ARG A 137 -2.96 -2.80 11.60
C ARG A 137 -3.85 -1.95 10.71
N ILE A 138 -3.25 -1.14 9.83
CA ILE A 138 -4.01 -0.33 8.90
C ILE A 138 -4.57 -1.17 7.74
N TYR A 139 -3.92 -2.29 7.41
CA TYR A 139 -4.29 -3.17 6.31
C TYR A 139 -5.64 -3.88 6.55
N ASP A 140 -5.91 -4.36 7.76
CA ASP A 140 -7.25 -4.93 8.07
C ASP A 140 -8.37 -3.90 7.86
N LEU A 141 -8.10 -2.63 8.21
CA LEU A 141 -9.07 -1.57 7.97
C LEU A 141 -9.19 -1.27 6.48
N TYR A 142 -8.08 -1.19 5.76
CA TYR A 142 -8.06 -0.99 4.31
C TYR A 142 -8.84 -2.07 3.56
N LEU A 143 -8.70 -3.35 3.92
CA LEU A 143 -9.44 -4.45 3.30
C LEU A 143 -10.96 -4.23 3.39
N ARG A 144 -11.46 -3.69 4.52
CA ARG A 144 -12.90 -3.33 4.65
C ARG A 144 -13.31 -2.29 3.62
N TYR A 145 -12.54 -1.21 3.51
CA TYR A 145 -12.84 -0.14 2.54
C TYR A 145 -12.76 -0.65 1.09
N LYS A 146 -11.73 -1.45 0.79
CA LYS A 146 -11.54 -2.07 -0.52
C LYS A 146 -12.72 -2.96 -0.89
N HIS A 147 -13.11 -3.90 -0.03
CA HIS A 147 -14.20 -4.85 -0.32
C HIS A 147 -15.57 -4.18 -0.34
N THR A 148 -15.83 -3.22 0.55
CA THR A 148 -17.06 -2.41 0.49
C THR A 148 -17.14 -1.67 -0.84
N SER A 149 -16.03 -1.13 -1.35
CA SER A 149 -16.01 -0.49 -2.67
C SER A 149 -16.32 -1.49 -3.80
N GLU A 150 -15.79 -2.72 -3.72
CA GLU A 150 -16.04 -3.77 -4.71
C GLU A 150 -17.51 -4.21 -4.72
N VAL A 151 -18.15 -4.30 -3.55
CA VAL A 151 -19.60 -4.56 -3.43
C VAL A 151 -20.40 -3.43 -4.05
N GLN A 152 -20.04 -2.17 -3.77
CA GLN A 152 -20.73 -1.00 -4.33
C GLN A 152 -20.54 -0.88 -5.85
N ILE A 153 -19.39 -1.29 -6.38
CA ILE A 153 -19.15 -1.41 -7.83
C ILE A 153 -20.09 -2.45 -8.44
N LYS A 154 -20.20 -3.63 -7.82
CA LYS A 154 -21.08 -4.72 -8.30
C LYS A 154 -22.56 -4.33 -8.26
N SER A 155 -22.97 -3.55 -7.25
CA SER A 155 -24.34 -3.05 -7.12
C SER A 155 -24.64 -1.82 -8.00
N GLY A 156 -23.66 -1.27 -8.71
CA GLY A 156 -23.81 -0.09 -9.55
C GLY A 156 -23.83 1.24 -8.79
N ASN A 157 -23.49 1.25 -7.50
CA ASN A 157 -23.41 2.47 -6.68
C ASN A 157 -22.08 3.23 -6.88
N LEU A 158 -21.06 2.54 -7.38
CA LEU A 158 -19.77 3.12 -7.79
C LEU A 158 -19.45 2.74 -9.23
N ALA A 159 -18.71 3.61 -9.92
CA ALA A 159 -18.20 3.34 -11.26
C ALA A 159 -17.29 2.11 -11.26
N LYS A 160 -17.33 1.29 -12.32
CA LYS A 160 -16.56 0.03 -12.43
C LYS A 160 -15.06 0.22 -12.35
N GLU A 161 -14.60 1.42 -12.65
CA GLU A 161 -13.20 1.83 -12.69
C GLU A 161 -12.75 2.45 -11.37
N THR A 162 -13.62 2.47 -10.36
CA THR A 162 -13.27 2.89 -9.01
C THR A 162 -12.24 1.93 -8.42
N LYS A 163 -11.20 2.49 -7.83
CA LYS A 163 -10.12 1.77 -7.15
C LYS A 163 -9.84 2.42 -5.82
N VAL A 164 -9.49 1.58 -4.85
CA VAL A 164 -9.01 2.01 -3.54
C VAL A 164 -7.52 1.73 -3.47
N GLU A 165 -6.72 2.74 -3.15
CA GLU A 165 -5.29 2.62 -2.94
C GLU A 165 -4.94 2.87 -1.48
N LEU A 166 -3.94 2.14 -0.97
CA LEU A 166 -3.33 2.35 0.32
C LEU A 166 -1.91 2.90 0.13
N PHE A 167 -1.60 4.05 0.75
CA PHE A 167 -0.22 4.51 0.82
C PHE A 167 0.12 5.31 2.08
N LEU A 168 1.39 5.21 2.46
CA LEU A 168 2.01 6.01 3.51
C LEU A 168 2.71 7.20 2.88
N THR A 169 2.56 8.39 3.45
CA THR A 169 3.23 9.60 2.97
C THR A 169 3.53 10.57 4.11
N ASP A 170 4.38 11.56 3.84
CA ASP A 170 4.58 12.68 4.74
C ASP A 170 3.59 13.81 4.43
N ILE A 171 3.21 14.55 5.47
CA ILE A 171 2.21 15.60 5.35
C ILE A 171 2.61 16.74 4.41
N LYS A 172 3.91 17.01 4.23
CA LYS A 172 4.35 18.09 3.32
C LYS A 172 4.14 17.66 1.88
N ALA A 173 4.54 16.43 1.53
CA ALA A 173 4.27 15.86 0.20
C ALA A 173 2.77 15.81 -0.09
N TYR A 174 1.97 15.37 0.89
CA TYR A 174 0.52 15.30 0.74
C TYR A 174 -0.14 16.67 0.58
N LYS A 175 0.21 17.67 1.41
CA LYS A 175 -0.31 19.04 1.26
C LYS A 175 0.12 19.68 -0.06
N LYS A 176 1.33 19.39 -0.55
CA LYS A 176 1.78 19.81 -1.88
C LYS A 176 0.88 19.22 -2.97
N PHE A 177 0.56 17.93 -2.89
CA PHE A 177 -0.41 17.30 -3.78
C PHE A 177 -1.80 17.98 -3.70
N LEU A 178 -2.33 18.19 -2.49
CA LEU A 178 -3.62 18.86 -2.28
C LEU A 178 -3.65 20.29 -2.82
N SER A 179 -2.52 21.01 -2.82
CA SER A 179 -2.46 22.39 -3.30
C SER A 179 -2.86 22.54 -4.77
N GLY A 180 -2.67 21.50 -5.58
CA GLY A 180 -3.10 21.45 -6.99
C GLY A 180 -4.56 21.07 -7.20
N MET A 181 -5.29 20.71 -6.15
CA MET A 181 -6.64 20.16 -6.23
C MET A 181 -7.69 21.12 -5.67
N SER A 182 -8.94 20.98 -6.13
CA SER A 182 -10.12 21.57 -5.48
C SER A 182 -10.75 20.54 -4.57
N PHE A 183 -10.97 20.88 -3.30
CA PHE A 183 -11.50 19.92 -2.32
C PHE A 183 -12.13 20.62 -1.12
N SER A 184 -12.93 19.86 -0.37
CA SER A 184 -13.35 20.17 1.00
C SER A 184 -12.83 19.09 1.96
N THR A 185 -12.82 19.41 3.26
CA THR A 185 -12.36 18.48 4.28
C THR A 185 -13.36 18.36 5.40
N THR A 186 -13.66 17.13 5.79
CA THR A 186 -14.41 16.82 7.01
C THR A 186 -13.44 16.27 8.04
N PHE A 187 -13.27 16.95 9.18
CA PHE A 187 -12.42 16.46 10.26
C PHE A 187 -13.15 15.42 11.12
N LYS A 188 -12.38 14.73 11.98
CA LYS A 188 -12.89 13.76 12.97
C LYS A 188 -14.04 14.30 13.84
N ASP A 189 -14.00 15.58 14.20
CA ASP A 189 -15.05 16.29 14.96
C ASP A 189 -16.27 16.69 14.11
N LYS A 190 -16.33 16.22 12.86
CA LYS A 190 -17.36 16.51 11.86
C LYS A 190 -17.39 17.97 11.38
N THR A 191 -16.38 18.79 11.71
CA THR A 191 -16.25 20.11 11.10
C THR A 191 -15.88 20.00 9.63
N VAL A 192 -16.67 20.67 8.78
CA VAL A 192 -16.40 20.79 7.35
C VAL A 192 -15.70 22.13 7.10
N VAL A 193 -14.56 22.10 6.44
CA VAL A 193 -13.77 23.29 6.14
C VAL A 193 -13.36 23.34 4.67
N ASP A 194 -12.94 24.52 4.24
CA ASP A 194 -12.40 24.76 2.92
C ASP A 194 -10.93 24.34 2.78
N LYS A 195 -10.45 24.37 1.54
CA LYS A 195 -9.06 24.07 1.18
C LYS A 195 -8.04 24.88 1.98
N VAL A 196 -8.25 26.20 2.13
CA VAL A 196 -7.28 27.08 2.79
C VAL A 196 -7.13 26.70 4.25
N THR A 197 -8.25 26.48 4.94
CA THR A 197 -8.26 26.05 6.34
C THR A 197 -7.57 24.71 6.52
N THR A 198 -7.84 23.73 5.65
CA THR A 198 -7.16 22.42 5.71
C THR A 198 -5.65 22.53 5.52
N LEU A 199 -5.20 23.31 4.54
CA LEU A 199 -3.77 23.48 4.27
C LEU A 199 -3.04 24.19 5.41
N CYS A 200 -3.73 25.06 6.16
CA CYS A 200 -3.18 25.76 7.33
C CYS A 200 -3.25 24.95 8.63
N LYS A 201 -4.19 24.00 8.77
CA LYS A 201 -4.34 23.21 10.00
C LYS A 201 -3.15 22.25 10.21
N PRO A 202 -2.67 22.04 11.45
CA PRO A 202 -1.69 21.00 11.73
C PRO A 202 -2.26 19.60 11.49
N PHE A 203 -1.43 18.71 10.98
CA PHE A 203 -1.70 17.29 10.76
C PHE A 203 -0.50 16.48 11.29
N PRO A 204 -0.68 15.18 11.60
CA PRO A 204 0.42 14.29 11.90
C PRO A 204 1.47 14.31 10.80
N ARG A 205 2.76 14.16 11.17
CA ARG A 205 3.86 14.23 10.19
C ARG A 205 3.77 13.15 9.13
N PHE A 206 3.37 11.95 9.52
CA PHE A 206 3.18 10.80 8.65
C PHE A 206 1.72 10.39 8.69
N ILE A 207 1.16 10.10 7.53
CA ILE A 207 -0.25 9.75 7.38
C ILE A 207 -0.40 8.55 6.46
N TRP A 208 -1.31 7.67 6.83
CA TRP A 208 -1.83 6.65 5.94
C TRP A 208 -3.02 7.21 5.19
N VAL A 209 -3.10 6.96 3.88
CA VAL A 209 -4.15 7.47 3.01
C VAL A 209 -4.83 6.30 2.32
N PHE A 210 -6.16 6.24 2.43
CA PHE A 210 -6.99 5.40 1.57
C PHE A 210 -7.57 6.28 0.48
N ARG A 211 -7.08 6.13 -0.74
CA ARG A 211 -7.50 6.94 -1.88
C ARG A 211 -8.48 6.20 -2.76
N PHE A 212 -9.68 6.74 -2.87
CA PHE A 212 -10.68 6.32 -3.81
C PHE A 212 -10.50 7.13 -5.09
N GLN A 213 -10.28 6.46 -6.20
CA GLN A 213 -10.10 7.11 -7.49
C GLN A 213 -10.89 6.40 -8.59
N CYS A 214 -11.38 7.15 -9.56
CA CYS A 214 -12.05 6.65 -10.76
C CYS A 214 -11.28 7.13 -12.00
N TYR A 215 -10.93 6.23 -12.91
CA TYR A 215 -10.11 6.56 -14.08
C TYR A 215 -8.79 7.31 -13.74
N GLY A 216 -8.20 7.02 -12.58
CA GLY A 216 -6.98 7.70 -12.09
C GLY A 216 -7.21 9.09 -11.48
N THR A 217 -8.47 9.51 -11.36
CA THR A 217 -8.87 10.79 -10.77
C THR A 217 -9.35 10.56 -9.32
N PRO A 218 -8.74 11.20 -8.30
CA PRO A 218 -9.08 10.97 -6.90
C PRO A 218 -10.41 11.62 -6.50
N HIS A 219 -11.34 10.87 -5.91
CA HIS A 219 -12.63 11.39 -5.44
C HIS A 219 -12.71 11.56 -3.94
N TYR A 220 -12.10 10.64 -3.18
CA TYR A 220 -12.07 10.69 -1.73
C TYR A 220 -10.73 10.20 -1.19
N ASP A 221 -10.22 10.86 -0.15
CA ASP A 221 -9.14 10.32 0.67
C ASP A 221 -9.62 10.20 2.13
N TYR A 222 -9.45 9.02 2.73
CA TYR A 222 -9.50 8.86 4.18
C TYR A 222 -8.09 8.92 4.74
N ILE A 223 -7.86 9.84 5.69
CA ILE A 223 -6.54 10.09 6.26
C ILE A 223 -6.49 9.53 7.68
N PHE A 224 -5.48 8.73 7.97
CA PHE A 224 -5.21 8.16 9.29
C PHE A 224 -3.85 8.62 9.81
N ASP A 225 -3.74 8.85 11.12
CA ASP A 225 -2.50 9.22 11.79
C ASP A 225 -1.48 8.07 11.75
N GLY A 226 -0.40 8.22 10.98
CA GLY A 226 0.70 7.25 10.91
C GLY A 226 1.62 7.27 12.13
N THR A 227 1.50 8.27 13.00
CA THR A 227 2.24 8.42 14.26
C THR A 227 1.49 7.86 15.47
N SER A 228 0.20 7.55 15.32
CA SER A 228 -0.59 6.81 16.31
C SER A 228 -0.19 5.34 16.33
N VAL A 229 -0.47 4.64 17.43
CA VAL A 229 -0.26 3.20 17.56
C VAL A 229 -1.45 2.41 16.96
N TYR A 230 -2.64 3.01 16.94
CA TYR A 230 -3.87 2.42 16.40
C TYR A 230 -4.44 3.28 15.28
N PRO A 231 -5.19 2.71 14.31
CA PRO A 231 -5.84 3.49 13.27
C PRO A 231 -6.68 4.61 13.88
N ASP A 232 -6.30 5.86 13.61
CA ASP A 232 -7.02 7.05 14.04
C ASP A 232 -7.28 7.94 12.84
N GLN A 233 -8.54 7.97 12.39
CA GLN A 233 -8.95 8.76 11.24
C GLN A 233 -8.97 10.24 11.62
N VAL A 234 -8.16 11.05 10.94
CA VAL A 234 -8.01 12.47 11.24
C VAL A 234 -8.88 13.35 10.36
N ALA A 235 -9.09 12.96 9.10
CA ALA A 235 -9.83 13.75 8.14
C ALA A 235 -10.26 12.92 6.92
N ASP A 236 -11.32 13.41 6.28
CA ASP A 236 -11.83 12.94 4.99
C ASP A 236 -11.70 14.08 3.99
N ILE A 237 -11.06 13.84 2.87
CA ILE A 237 -10.93 14.81 1.77
C ILE A 237 -11.91 14.43 0.67
N THR A 238 -12.78 15.35 0.29
CA THR A 238 -13.68 15.19 -0.86
C THR A 238 -13.21 16.11 -1.97
N TYR A 239 -12.84 15.55 -3.11
CA TYR A 239 -12.36 16.32 -4.26
C TYR A 239 -13.55 16.85 -5.07
N ASN A 240 -13.49 18.14 -5.41
CA ASN A 240 -14.52 18.84 -6.16
C ASN A 240 -14.06 18.96 -7.62
N TYR A 241 -14.77 18.30 -8.53
CA TYR A 241 -14.56 18.44 -9.97
C TYR A 241 -15.69 19.29 -10.55
N ASN A 242 -15.34 20.30 -11.34
CA ASN A 242 -16.31 21.23 -11.96
C ASN A 242 -17.10 20.60 -13.13
N ASN A 243 -17.14 19.26 -13.25
CA ASN A 243 -17.85 18.59 -14.32
C ASN A 243 -19.29 18.33 -13.89
N GLY A 244 -20.23 19.03 -14.52
CA GLY A 244 -21.66 18.76 -14.35
C GLY A 244 -21.97 17.30 -14.68
N ASN A 245 -22.52 16.58 -13.70
CA ASN A 245 -23.17 15.26 -13.74
C ASN A 245 -22.51 14.05 -13.03
N ASP A 246 -21.31 14.13 -12.46
CA ASP A 246 -20.80 12.99 -11.67
C ASP A 246 -21.13 13.14 -10.19
N SER A 247 -22.42 12.94 -9.85
CA SER A 247 -22.83 12.65 -8.48
C SER A 247 -22.42 11.21 -8.14
N LEU A 248 -21.15 10.99 -7.84
CA LEU A 248 -20.72 9.76 -7.20
C LEU A 248 -21.15 9.82 -5.73
N THR A 249 -22.03 8.91 -5.36
CA THR A 249 -22.49 8.68 -3.99
C THR A 249 -21.31 8.40 -3.09
N THR A 250 -21.26 9.09 -1.94
CA THR A 250 -20.31 8.81 -0.86
C THR A 250 -20.35 7.32 -0.52
N VAL A 251 -19.17 6.70 -0.37
CA VAL A 251 -19.07 5.35 0.19
C VAL A 251 -19.63 5.41 1.60
N VAL A 252 -20.88 4.95 1.79
CA VAL A 252 -21.45 4.81 3.12
C VAL A 252 -20.70 3.66 3.79
N THR A 253 -19.84 4.01 4.74
CA THR A 253 -19.13 3.11 5.65
C THR A 253 -20.00 2.70 6.82
#